data_AF-A0A2N9AIF5-F1
#
_entry.id   AF-A0A2N9AIF5-F1
#
_cell.length_a   1.000
_cell.length_b   1.000
_cell.length_c   1.000
_cell.angle_alpha   90.00
_cell.angle_beta   90.00
_cell.angle_gamma   90.00
#
_symmetry.space_group_name_H-M   'P 1'
#
loop_
_entity.id
_entity.type
_entity.pdbx_description
1 polymer ?
#
loop_
_entity_poly.entity_id
_entity_poly.type
_entity_poly.pdbx_seq_one_letter_code
_entity_poly.pdbx_strand_id
1 'polypeptide(L)'
;MAFQPGQSGNPGGRPKASARVRDAAREHTEAALAVLVQIATAGESEAARVAAANAILDRGYGKPSQPIDGDGEGGAIPVGLTVHFIRPAPSDDS
;
A
#
# COMPACT_ATOMS: atom_id res chain seq x y z
N MET A 1 9.84 -12.86 -23.96
CA MET A 1 10.88 -12.02 -23.32
C MET A 1 10.64 -12.06 -21.82
N ALA A 2 11.59 -12.58 -21.06
CA ALA A 2 11.46 -12.80 -19.61
C ALA A 2 12.01 -11.59 -18.82
N PHE A 3 11.44 -11.35 -17.65
CA PHE A 3 11.90 -10.36 -16.67
C PHE A 3 13.33 -10.70 -16.20
N GLN A 4 14.27 -9.75 -16.24
CA GLN A 4 15.64 -9.97 -15.81
C GLN A 4 15.76 -9.81 -14.28
N PRO A 5 16.36 -10.79 -13.56
CA PRO A 5 16.62 -10.66 -12.12
C PRO A 5 17.50 -9.43 -11.84
N GLY A 6 17.07 -8.58 -10.92
CA GLY A 6 17.81 -7.37 -10.52
C GLY A 6 17.51 -6.09 -11.32
N GLN A 7 16.68 -6.16 -12.37
CA GLN A 7 16.24 -4.97 -13.10
C GLN A 7 14.75 -4.72 -12.87
N SER A 8 14.41 -3.64 -12.18
CA SER A 8 13.02 -3.20 -12.01
C SER A 8 12.34 -3.07 -13.38
N GLY A 9 11.15 -3.67 -13.55
CA GLY A 9 10.37 -3.60 -14.78
C GLY A 9 9.89 -2.19 -15.12
N ASN A 10 10.03 -1.25 -14.18
CA ASN A 10 9.89 0.17 -14.41
C ASN A 10 11.08 0.92 -13.79
N PRO A 11 12.21 1.02 -14.51
CA PRO A 11 13.40 1.70 -14.01
C PRO A 11 13.19 3.21 -13.83
N GLY A 12 12.20 3.81 -14.51
CA GLY A 12 11.81 5.22 -14.36
C GLY A 12 10.89 5.52 -13.17
N GLY A 13 10.46 4.48 -12.44
CA GLY A 13 9.55 4.62 -11.32
C GLY A 13 8.17 5.16 -11.71
N ARG A 14 7.36 5.50 -10.70
CA ARG A 14 5.98 5.96 -10.93
C ARG A 14 5.97 7.32 -11.67
N PRO A 15 5.22 7.48 -12.78
CA PRO A 15 5.20 8.73 -13.55
C PRO A 15 4.77 9.95 -12.71
N LYS A 16 5.50 11.07 -12.83
CA LYS A 16 5.22 12.34 -12.12
C LYS A 16 3.81 12.91 -12.36
N ALA A 17 3.20 12.65 -13.53
CA ALA A 17 1.83 13.06 -13.82
C ALA A 17 0.82 12.51 -12.78
N SER A 18 1.09 11.32 -12.24
CA SER A 18 0.26 10.71 -11.19
C SER A 18 0.36 11.40 -9.83
N ALA A 19 1.41 12.19 -9.60
CA ALA A 19 1.55 12.98 -8.37
C ALA A 19 0.59 14.17 -8.39
N ARG A 20 0.54 14.92 -9.51
CA ARG A 20 -0.39 16.06 -9.66
C ARG A 20 -1.86 15.67 -9.51
N VAL A 21 -2.26 14.55 -10.11
CA VAL A 21 -3.63 14.02 -9.98
C VAL A 21 -3.92 13.61 -8.54
N ARG A 22 -2.96 13.02 -7.84
CA ARG A 22 -3.10 12.66 -6.42
C ARG A 22 -3.28 13.90 -5.56
N ASP A 23 -2.51 14.95 -5.80
CA ASP A 23 -2.58 16.17 -4.99
C ASP A 23 -3.89 16.91 -5.23
N ALA A 24 -4.33 17.05 -6.49
CA ALA A 24 -5.66 17.57 -6.81
C ALA A 24 -6.79 16.74 -6.17
N ALA A 25 -6.68 15.41 -6.18
CA ALA A 25 -7.66 14.54 -5.52
C ALA A 25 -7.68 14.71 -3.99
N ARG A 26 -6.54 15.02 -3.36
CA ARG A 26 -6.45 15.27 -1.92
C ARG A 26 -7.18 16.55 -1.52
N GLU A 27 -7.16 17.58 -2.35
CA GLU A 27 -7.89 18.84 -2.11
C GLU A 27 -9.41 18.62 -2.00
N HIS A 28 -9.95 17.60 -2.66
CA HIS A 28 -11.38 17.27 -2.61
C HIS A 28 -11.77 16.31 -1.46
N THR A 29 -10.85 15.96 -0.56
CA THR A 29 -11.11 14.95 0.48
C THR A 29 -12.29 15.32 1.37
N GLU A 30 -12.41 16.58 1.80
CA GLU A 30 -13.50 17.02 2.68
C GLU A 30 -14.86 16.95 1.99
N ALA A 31 -14.93 17.41 0.73
CA ALA A 31 -16.15 17.32 -0.06
C ALA A 31 -16.58 15.86 -0.31
N ALA A 32 -15.62 14.99 -0.63
CA ALA A 32 -15.89 13.56 -0.79
C ALA A 32 -16.36 12.92 0.53
N LEU A 33 -15.80 13.32 1.66
CA LEU A 33 -16.23 12.83 2.97
C LEU A 33 -17.67 13.27 3.29
N ALA A 34 -18.04 14.52 3.00
CA ALA A 34 -19.41 15.01 3.18
C ALA A 34 -20.43 14.20 2.36
N VAL A 35 -20.08 13.85 1.11
CA VAL A 35 -20.92 12.97 0.28
C VAL A 35 -21.06 11.58 0.87
N LEU A 36 -19.98 10.97 1.38
CA LEU A 36 -20.06 9.67 2.04
C LEU A 36 -20.96 9.72 3.29
N VAL A 37 -20.88 10.78 4.09
CA VAL A 37 -21.77 10.97 5.24
C VAL A 37 -23.23 11.06 4.80
N GLN A 38 -23.52 11.83 3.75
CA GLN A 38 -24.86 11.94 3.19
C GLN A 38 -25.38 10.58 2.69
N ILE A 39 -24.57 9.81 1.98
CA ILE A 39 -24.95 8.47 1.51
C ILE A 39 -25.21 7.55 2.70
N ALA A 40 -24.38 7.59 3.75
CA ALA A 40 -24.56 6.75 4.94
C ALA A 40 -25.85 7.06 5.71
N THR A 41 -26.28 8.34 5.76
CA THR A 41 -27.45 8.77 6.53
C THR A 41 -28.75 8.73 5.72
N ALA A 42 -28.71 9.08 4.44
CA ALA A 42 -29.90 9.32 3.62
C ALA A 42 -29.90 8.58 2.27
N GLY A 43 -28.92 7.71 2.01
CA GLY A 43 -28.88 6.91 0.78
C GLY A 43 -30.07 5.94 0.66
N GLU A 44 -30.56 5.76 -0.56
CA GLU A 44 -31.75 4.94 -0.84
C GLU A 44 -31.50 3.44 -0.72
N SER A 45 -30.25 2.99 -0.81
CA SER A 45 -29.86 1.59 -0.74
C SER A 45 -29.09 1.29 0.54
N GLU A 46 -29.52 0.27 1.28
CA GLU A 46 -28.79 -0.23 2.45
C GLU A 46 -27.36 -0.62 2.12
N ALA A 47 -27.13 -1.24 0.95
CA ALA A 47 -25.78 -1.58 0.49
C ALA A 47 -24.91 -0.33 0.29
N ALA A 48 -25.47 0.75 -0.27
CA ALA A 48 -24.75 2.01 -0.42
C ALA A 48 -24.44 2.66 0.94
N ARG A 49 -25.40 2.60 1.89
CA ARG A 49 -25.21 3.11 3.25
C ARG A 49 -24.11 2.36 3.99
N VAL A 50 -24.12 1.03 3.94
CA VAL A 50 -23.10 0.17 4.56
C VAL A 50 -21.73 0.40 3.93
N ALA A 51 -21.66 0.48 2.59
CA ALA A 51 -20.41 0.76 1.89
C ALA A 51 -19.83 2.13 2.27
N ALA A 52 -20.67 3.16 2.35
CA ALA A 52 -20.24 4.50 2.77
C ALA A 52 -19.78 4.53 4.23
N ALA A 53 -20.52 3.88 5.15
CA ALA A 53 -20.14 3.77 6.55
C ALA A 53 -18.78 3.07 6.73
N ASN A 54 -18.57 1.91 6.07
CA ASN A 54 -17.29 1.20 6.10
C ASN A 54 -16.16 2.06 5.53
N ALA A 55 -16.40 2.77 4.43
CA ALA A 55 -15.40 3.67 3.84
C ALA A 55 -14.96 4.80 4.78
N ILE A 56 -15.86 5.31 5.63
CA ILE A 56 -15.54 6.32 6.65
C ILE A 56 -14.73 5.68 7.79
N LEU A 57 -15.19 4.53 8.31
CA LEU A 57 -14.53 3.84 9.43
C LEU A 57 -13.11 3.36 9.06
N ASP A 58 -12.94 2.79 7.87
CA ASP A 58 -11.64 2.34 7.36
C ASP A 58 -10.61 3.48 7.28
N ARG A 59 -11.06 4.74 7.12
CA ARG A 59 -10.19 5.93 7.10
C ARG A 59 -9.89 6.47 8.50
N GLY A 60 -10.87 6.42 9.41
CA GLY A 60 -10.70 6.91 10.78
C GLY A 60 -9.93 5.95 11.69
N TYR A 61 -10.14 4.65 11.52
CA TYR A 61 -9.59 3.60 12.39
C TYR A 61 -8.60 2.68 11.66
N GLY A 62 -8.47 2.84 10.35
CA GLY A 62 -7.69 1.92 9.52
C GLY A 62 -8.48 0.65 9.18
N LYS A 63 -7.93 -0.12 8.25
CA LYS A 63 -8.44 -1.48 7.96
C LYS A 63 -7.86 -2.47 8.96
N PRO A 64 -8.61 -3.51 9.34
CA PRO A 64 -8.05 -4.62 10.12
C PRO A 64 -6.79 -5.15 9.42
N SER A 65 -5.77 -5.48 10.21
CA SER A 65 -4.49 -5.99 9.70
C SER A 65 -4.75 -7.23 8.86
N GLN A 66 -4.33 -7.21 7.59
CA GLN A 66 -4.36 -8.43 6.81
C GLN A 66 -3.34 -9.41 7.39
N PRO A 67 -3.73 -10.68 7.65
CA PRO A 67 -2.75 -11.70 7.97
C PRO A 67 -1.78 -11.81 6.79
N ILE A 68 -0.48 -11.74 7.11
CA ILE A 68 0.57 -11.94 6.12
C ILE A 68 0.86 -13.44 6.11
N ASP A 69 0.29 -14.15 5.13
CA ASP A 69 0.53 -15.57 4.94
C ASP A 69 1.77 -15.77 4.06
N GLY A 70 2.80 -16.44 4.61
CA GLY A 70 4.07 -16.68 3.91
C GLY A 70 4.03 -17.81 2.89
N ASP A 71 3.07 -18.71 3.03
CA ASP A 71 2.96 -19.97 2.29
C ASP A 71 1.52 -20.27 1.83
N GLY A 72 0.55 -19.42 2.15
CA GLY A 72 -0.86 -19.61 1.82
C GLY A 72 -1.60 -20.58 2.75
N GLU A 73 -0.98 -20.98 3.88
CA GLU A 73 -1.58 -21.91 4.86
C GLU A 73 -1.83 -21.25 6.23
N GLY A 74 -1.88 -19.92 6.29
CA GLY A 74 -2.18 -19.19 7.53
C GLY A 74 -1.00 -19.05 8.51
N GLY A 75 0.21 -19.43 8.09
CA GLY A 75 1.40 -19.45 8.92
C GLY A 75 2.13 -18.10 8.96
N ALA A 76 2.54 -17.69 10.18
CA ALA A 76 3.37 -16.50 10.37
C ALA A 76 4.67 -16.59 9.55
N ILE A 77 4.99 -15.55 8.78
CA ILE A 77 6.25 -15.48 8.01
C ILE A 77 7.44 -15.47 8.98
N PRO A 78 8.37 -16.44 8.90
CA PRO A 78 9.62 -16.35 9.64
C PRO A 78 10.49 -15.25 9.02
N VAL A 79 10.58 -14.10 9.68
CA VAL A 79 11.47 -13.00 9.27
C VAL A 79 12.89 -13.31 9.75
N GLY A 80 13.69 -13.96 8.91
CA GLY A 80 15.11 -14.19 9.14
C GLY A 80 15.98 -13.14 8.43
N LEU A 81 16.79 -12.39 9.17
CA LEU A 81 17.83 -11.52 8.60
C LEU A 81 19.16 -12.28 8.59
N THR A 82 19.65 -12.66 7.40
CA THR A 82 21.00 -13.26 7.26
C THR A 82 22.03 -12.15 7.00
N VAL A 83 22.88 -11.87 7.98
CA VAL A 83 24.00 -10.93 7.84
C VAL A 83 25.27 -11.70 7.48
N HIS A 84 25.82 -11.47 6.28
CA HIS A 84 27.12 -11.97 5.88
C HIS A 84 28.20 -10.91 6.16
N PHE A 85 29.10 -11.18 7.12
CA PHE A 85 30.29 -10.36 7.35
C PHE A 85 31.42 -10.79 6.42
N ILE A 86 31.78 -9.95 5.44
CA ILE A 86 32.93 -10.17 4.56
C ILE A 86 34.15 -9.47 5.16
N ARG A 87 35.20 -10.23 5.49
CA ARG A 87 36.49 -9.65 5.90
C ARG A 87 37.15 -9.03 4.66
N PRO A 88 37.59 -7.76 4.69
CA PRO A 88 38.33 -7.18 3.58
C PRO A 88 39.64 -7.96 3.37
N ALA A 89 39.96 -8.27 2.11
CA ALA A 89 41.21 -8.92 1.75
C ALA A 89 42.41 -8.05 2.17
N PRO A 90 43.52 -8.65 2.65
CA PRO A 90 44.72 -7.87 2.93
C PRO A 90 45.21 -7.21 1.64
N SER A 91 45.37 -5.89 1.70
CA SER A 91 46.05 -5.13 0.66
C SER A 91 47.48 -5.63 0.57
N ASP A 92 47.81 -6.28 -0.54
CA ASP A 92 49.17 -6.63 -0.91
C ASP A 92 49.94 -5.31 -1.12
N ASP A 93 50.73 -4.92 -0.12
CA ASP A 93 51.70 -3.84 -0.21
C ASP A 93 53.07 -4.49 -0.44
N SER A 94 53.48 -4.61 -1.71
CA SER A 94 54.86 -4.67 -2.22
C SER A 94 54.87 -4.83 -3.75
#